data_AF-A0A2V9LTF8-F1
#
_entry.id   AF-A0A2V9LTF8-F1
#
_cell.length_a   1.000
_cell.length_b   1.000
_cell.length_c   1.000
_cell.angle_alpha   90.00
_cell.angle_beta   90.00
_cell.angle_gamma   90.00
#
_symmetry.space_group_name_H-M   'P 1'
#
loop_
_entity.id
_entity.type
_entity.pdbx_description
1 polymer ?
#
loop_
_entity_poly.entity_id
_entity_poly.type
_entity_poly.pdbx_seq_one_letter_code
_entity_poly.pdbx_strand_id
1 'polypeptide(L)' 'MVVIDSHLDLAWNAVNWNRDLSLSVAAIRRAEAAMKEERRGHNTVTFPEMRKGEVAACLATLLARSSGLGEPLLDWSSP' A
#
# COMPACT_ATOMS: atom_id res chain seq x y z
N MET A 1 15.28 -19.83 1.05
CA MET A 1 14.39 -19.82 2.24
C MET A 1 13.01 -19.40 1.76
N VAL A 2 11.91 -20.03 2.19
CA VAL A 2 10.57 -19.60 1.77
C VAL A 2 10.02 -18.65 2.82
N VAL A 3 9.83 -17.38 2.46
CA VAL A 3 9.18 -16.39 3.33
C VAL A 3 7.71 -16.27 2.93
N ILE A 4 6.83 -16.35 3.93
CA ILE A 4 5.41 -16.06 3.82
C ILE A 4 5.09 -14.99 4.86
N ASP A 5 4.57 -13.85 4.41
CA ASP A 5 4.19 -12.75 5.29
C ASP A 5 2.68 -12.76 5.54
N SER A 6 2.27 -12.79 6.81
CA SER A 6 0.86 -12.87 7.18
C SER A 6 0.14 -11.52 7.15
N HIS A 7 0.82 -10.40 6.92
CA HIS A 7 0.21 -9.08 7.01
C HIS A 7 1.01 -8.01 6.25
N LEU A 8 0.68 -7.81 4.97
CA LEU A 8 1.15 -6.66 4.20
C LEU A 8 -0.01 -5.81 3.72
N ASP A 9 0.02 -4.51 4.01
CA ASP A 9 -1.01 -3.52 3.59
C ASP A 9 -1.00 -3.19 2.09
N LEU A 10 -0.70 -4.17 1.23
CA LEU A 10 -0.60 -3.97 -0.21
C LEU A 10 -1.93 -3.53 -0.83
N ALA A 11 -3.03 -4.21 -0.51
CA ALA A 11 -4.34 -3.85 -1.06
C ALA A 11 -4.78 -2.46 -0.57
N TRP A 12 -4.54 -2.14 0.70
CA TRP A 12 -4.80 -0.80 1.24
C TRP A 12 -3.99 0.29 0.54
N ASN A 13 -2.70 0.05 0.28
CA ASN A 13 -1.84 0.99 -0.46
C ASN A 13 -2.29 1.16 -1.92
N ALA A 14 -2.65 0.07 -2.59
CA ALA A 14 -3.11 0.10 -3.97
C ALA A 14 -4.39 0.92 -4.11
N VAL A 15 -5.36 0.71 -3.21
CA VAL A 15 -6.69 1.28 -3.35
C VAL A 15 -6.80 2.67 -2.74
N ASN A 16 -6.30 2.91 -1.52
CA ASN A 16 -6.47 4.21 -0.86
C ASN A 16 -5.50 5.28 -1.36
N TRP A 17 -4.31 4.89 -1.80
CA TRP A 17 -3.31 5.84 -2.35
C TRP A 17 -3.17 5.73 -3.88
N ASN A 18 -3.94 4.88 -4.55
CA ASN A 18 -3.86 4.64 -6.00
C ASN A 18 -2.43 4.28 -6.46
N ARG A 19 -1.74 3.43 -5.70
CA ARG A 19 -0.36 3.03 -5.97
C ARG A 19 -0.32 1.82 -6.90
N ASP A 20 0.40 1.95 -8.01
CA ASP A 20 0.72 0.80 -8.86
C ASP A 20 1.84 -0.03 -8.22
N LEU A 21 1.48 -1.18 -7.63
CA LEU A 21 2.39 -2.10 -6.96
C LEU A 21 3.32 -2.87 -7.92
N SER A 22 3.16 -2.72 -9.24
CA SER A 22 4.11 -3.27 -10.22
C SER A 22 5.39 -2.43 -10.34
N LEU A 23 5.33 -1.15 -9.94
CA LEU A 23 6.46 -0.23 -9.92
C LEU A 23 7.31 -0.41 -8.66
N SER A 24 8.61 -0.13 -8.74
CA SER A 24 9.48 -0.15 -7.55
C SER A 24 9.09 0.94 -6.55
N VAL A 25 9.48 0.75 -5.28
CA VAL A 25 9.24 1.74 -4.23
C VAL A 25 9.77 3.12 -4.65
N ALA A 26 10.98 3.18 -5.20
CA ALA A 26 11.57 4.44 -5.64
C ALA A 26 10.80 5.11 -6.80
N ALA A 27 10.22 4.34 -7.71
CA ALA A 27 9.42 4.88 -8.81
C ALA A 27 8.11 5.50 -8.30
N ILE A 28 7.40 4.82 -7.39
CA ILE A 28 6.19 5.35 -6.75
C ILE A 28 6.52 6.63 -5.99
N ARG A 29 7.57 6.64 -5.16
CA ARG A 29 7.96 7.83 -4.39
C ARG A 29 8.29 9.03 -5.29
N ARG A 30 8.93 8.80 -6.44
CA ARG A 30 9.18 9.87 -7.43
C ARG A 30 7.89 10.39 -8.05
N ALA A 31 6.94 9.51 -8.39
CA ALA A 31 5.64 9.91 -8.93
C ALA A 31 4.81 10.71 -7.92
N GLU A 32 4.94 10.40 -6.63
CA GLU A 32 4.23 11.08 -5.54
C GLU A 32 4.91 12.37 -5.05
N ALA A 33 6.09 12.75 -5.58
CA ALA A 33 6.93 13.81 -5.02
C ALA A 33 6.28 15.21 -4.98
N ALA A 34 5.32 15.49 -5.88
CA ALA A 34 4.59 16.75 -5.94
C ALA A 34 3.24 16.72 -5.19
N MET A 35 2.84 15.56 -4.67
CA MET A 35 1.59 15.36 -3.96
C MET A 35 1.76 15.79 -2.49
N LYS A 36 0.75 16.46 -1.94
CA LYS A 36 0.81 17.06 -0.58
C LYS A 36 -0.03 16.30 0.44
N GLU A 37 -0.79 15.30 0.00
CA GLU A 37 -1.61 14.47 0.87
C GLU A 37 -0.75 13.65 1.84
N GLU A 38 -1.34 13.28 2.97
CA GLU A 38 -0.63 12.52 3.99
C GLU A 38 -0.18 11.15 3.46
N ARG A 39 1.03 10.74 3.86
CA ARG A 39 1.70 9.46 3.53
C ARG A 39 2.13 9.28 2.07
N ARG A 40 2.07 10.32 1.24
CA ARG A 40 2.74 10.34 -0.08
C ARG A 40 4.25 10.17 0.10
N GLY A 41 4.87 9.30 -0.70
CA GLY A 41 6.28 8.94 -0.61
C GLY A 41 6.63 7.92 0.50
N HIS A 42 5.66 7.39 1.24
CA HIS A 42 5.93 6.55 2.42
C HIS A 42 5.75 5.04 2.19
N ASN A 43 5.49 4.58 0.96
CA ASN A 43 5.40 3.14 0.67
C ASN A 43 6.73 2.42 0.96
N THR A 44 6.65 1.19 1.46
CA THR A 44 7.82 0.40 1.92
C THR A 44 8.07 -0.85 1.08
N VAL A 45 7.03 -1.48 0.56
CA VAL A 45 7.09 -2.75 -0.18
C VAL A 45 6.15 -2.68 -1.39
N THR A 46 6.58 -3.25 -2.51
CA THR A 46 5.78 -3.53 -3.70
C THR A 46 6.19 -4.89 -4.29
N PHE A 47 5.61 -5.33 -5.42
CA PHE A 47 5.93 -6.64 -5.98
C PHE A 47 7.41 -6.80 -6.36
N PRO A 48 8.10 -5.81 -6.97
CA PRO A 48 9.56 -5.81 -7.11
C PRO A 48 10.34 -6.06 -5.81
N GLU A 49 10.00 -5.37 -4.71
CA GLU A 49 10.70 -5.57 -3.42
C GLU A 49 10.39 -6.93 -2.80
N MET A 50 9.16 -7.44 -2.91
CA MET A 50 8.82 -8.80 -2.49
C MET A 50 9.67 -9.85 -3.21
N ARG A 51 9.82 -9.71 -4.55
CA ARG A 51 10.66 -10.62 -5.35
C ARG A 51 12.13 -10.52 -4.93
N LYS A 52 12.64 -9.30 -4.73
CA LYS A 52 14.03 -9.08 -4.26
C LYS A 52 14.28 -9.69 -2.88
N GLY A 53 13.28 -9.66 -2.00
CA GLY A 53 13.33 -10.26 -0.66
C GLY A 53 12.99 -11.75 -0.62
N GLU A 54 12.79 -12.42 -1.76
CA GLU A 54 12.38 -13.83 -1.84
C GLU A 54 11.09 -14.14 -1.04
N VAL A 55 10.17 -13.17 -0.96
CA VAL A 55 8.84 -13.34 -0.36
C VAL A 55 7.94 -14.07 -1.35
N ALA A 56 7.62 -15.33 -1.03
CA ALA A 56 6.89 -16.22 -1.93
C ALA A 56 5.38 -15.93 -1.95
N ALA A 57 4.82 -15.55 -0.81
CA ALA A 57 3.40 -15.23 -0.66
C ALA A 57 3.18 -14.23 0.47
N CYS A 58 2.07 -13.50 0.42
CA CYS A 58 1.60 -12.69 1.53
C CYS A 58 0.07 -12.65 1.62
N LEU A 59 -0.43 -12.30 2.80
CA LEU A 59 -1.79 -11.80 2.93
C LEU A 59 -1.79 -10.29 2.68
N ALA A 60 -2.37 -9.88 1.55
CA ALA A 60 -2.50 -8.48 1.15
C ALA A 60 -3.73 -7.84 1.81
N THR A 61 -3.53 -7.10 2.90
CA THR A 61 -4.59 -6.54 3.74
C THR A 61 -5.19 -5.26 3.15
N LEU A 62 -6.52 -5.15 3.30
CA LEU A 62 -7.31 -3.98 2.97
C LEU A 62 -8.04 -3.52 4.23
N LEU A 63 -7.83 -2.27 4.63
CA LEU A 63 -8.64 -1.63 5.67
C LEU A 63 -9.77 -0.84 5.00
N ALA A 64 -10.98 -1.42 5.03
CA ALA A 64 -12.20 -0.79 4.52
C ALA A 64 -13.16 -0.48 5.69
N ARG A 65 -12.71 0.34 6.64
CA ARG A 65 -13.51 0.67 7.84
C ARG A 65 -14.66 1.59 7.44
N SER A 66 -15.88 1.33 7.93
CA SER A 66 -17.02 2.25 7.82
C SER A 66 -17.55 2.53 9.21
N SER A 67 -17.15 3.68 9.78
CA SER A 67 -17.49 4.06 11.16
C SER A 67 -18.63 5.08 11.24
N GLY A 68 -18.93 5.76 10.13
CA GLY A 68 -19.86 6.90 10.10
C GLY A 68 -19.28 8.21 10.65
N LEU A 69 -18.02 8.22 11.11
CA LEU A 69 -17.36 9.41 11.67
C LEU A 69 -16.64 10.27 10.62
N GLY A 70 -16.35 9.69 9.44
CA GLY A 70 -15.71 10.42 8.34
C GLY A 70 -14.21 10.63 8.54
N GLU A 71 -13.54 9.68 9.19
CA GLU A 71 -12.11 9.76 9.48
C GLU A 71 -11.27 9.65 8.18
N PRO A 72 -10.62 10.74 7.71
CA PRO A 72 -10.14 10.85 6.32
C PRO A 72 -9.12 9.80 5.86
N LEU A 73 -8.38 9.20 6.78
CA LEU A 73 -7.32 8.22 6.47
C LEU A 73 -7.74 6.78 6.68
N LEU A 74 -8.79 6.56 7.45
CA LEU A 74 -9.14 5.24 7.98
C LEU A 74 -10.49 4.78 7.47
N ASP A 75 -11.44 5.71 7.33
CA ASP A 75 -12.75 5.38 6.80
C ASP A 75 -12.70 5.25 5.29
N TRP A 76 -13.37 4.22 4.81
CA TRP A 76 -13.53 3.90 3.41
C TRP A 76 -14.47 4.91 2.75
N SER A 77 -14.04 5.50 1.64
CA SER A 77 -14.72 6.59 0.95
C SER A 77 -15.87 6.16 0.02
N SER A 78 -16.46 4.99 0.25
CA SER A 78 -17.70 4.55 -0.44
C SER A 78 -18.94 5.11 0.27
N PRO A 79 -20.02 5.43 -0.47
CA PRO A 79 -21.34 5.67 0.12
C PRO A 79 -21.83 4.50 0.96
#